data_AF-A0A3S8R8M9-F1
#
_entry.id   AF-A0A3S8R8M9-F1
#
_cell.length_a   1.000
_cell.length_b   1.000
_cell.length_c   1.000
_cell.angle_alpha   90.00
_cell.angle_beta   90.00
_cell.angle_gamma   90.00
#
_symmetry.space_group_name_H-M   'P 1'
#
loop_
_entity.id
_entity.type
_entity.pdbx_description
1 polymer ?
#
loop_
_entity_poly.entity_id
_entity_poly.type
_entity_poly.pdbx_seq_one_letter_code
_entity_poly.pdbx_strand_id
1 'polypeptide(L)'
;MKRKLLLLTFLFASCFGFSQSELYVLLKEPQNLSSEDGHCPVGGGDYGFTNISHTQNKYDISNNEVNIILNYKEAYNDDPSDGCGGPCGQYQDYCSGTEVNTKIAIYESFIKTYEGPDPILCGSENCLPISYHAVLLPKITVPEDRRCERDELFKQYSDGQDHNVTGLVWEYYSTTGWKEIPNYKNRFPLNVSLLDIFGTGWGSKFNGNLQLRFKFTAPFTNEVIYSFSTYTIQLTECSPDFESYYNLSNTSCSYKSDGKIDVKLSNNINSTEQLVATLFKEDSNGDILINQYSTKQLDSTDPTVLVLEDLGGGFFGFNWPKDIDAGSYYFRYQVLNKATTPSKPKATDPFWYTLVKTEPSFTIKKATNITFEAESFSDENCVNSKDGKIRVFNVNGGTGQGYEYELNENNNWIPFNLSNKNIKEVVIGGLGKGTYKVKVRDSKKCLAKE
;
A
#
# COMPACT_ATOMS: atom_id res chain seq x y z
N MET A 1 -36.68 -6.34 13.54
CA MET A 1 -36.51 -7.68 12.92
C MET A 1 -35.74 -7.67 11.58
N LYS A 2 -35.94 -6.70 10.68
CA LYS A 2 -35.28 -6.69 9.36
C LYS A 2 -33.73 -6.58 9.36
N ARG A 3 -33.13 -5.95 10.38
CA ARG A 3 -31.66 -5.84 10.53
C ARG A 3 -30.97 -7.15 10.95
N LYS A 4 -31.67 -8.02 11.69
CA LYS A 4 -31.14 -9.33 12.10
C LYS A 4 -31.21 -10.36 10.96
N LEU A 5 -32.22 -10.23 10.08
CA LEU A 5 -32.35 -11.09 8.90
C LEU A 5 -31.26 -10.81 7.86
N LEU A 6 -30.82 -9.54 7.71
CA LEU A 6 -29.74 -9.14 6.79
C LEU A 6 -28.35 -9.60 7.25
N LEU A 7 -28.11 -9.65 8.56
CA LEU A 7 -26.90 -10.21 9.17
C LEU A 7 -26.87 -11.75 9.04
N LEU A 8 -28.03 -12.41 9.13
CA LEU A 8 -28.12 -13.85 8.94
C LEU A 8 -27.89 -14.26 7.48
N THR A 9 -28.32 -13.46 6.49
CA THR A 9 -28.03 -13.72 5.07
C THR A 9 -26.58 -13.48 4.70
N PHE A 10 -25.86 -12.55 5.33
CA PHE A 10 -24.40 -12.42 5.17
C PHE A 10 -23.64 -13.59 5.80
N LEU A 11 -24.10 -14.09 6.96
CA LEU A 11 -23.55 -15.29 7.61
C LEU A 11 -23.80 -16.59 6.84
N PHE A 12 -24.90 -16.69 6.08
CA PHE A 12 -25.17 -17.83 5.20
C PHE A 12 -24.45 -17.72 3.84
N ALA A 13 -24.18 -16.51 3.34
CA ALA A 13 -23.39 -16.31 2.12
C ALA A 13 -21.88 -16.59 2.32
N SER A 14 -21.38 -16.52 3.56
CA SER A 14 -20.01 -16.95 3.91
C SER A 14 -19.81 -18.46 4.02
N CYS A 15 -20.87 -19.27 3.84
CA CYS A 15 -20.79 -20.73 3.78
C CYS A 15 -20.73 -21.30 2.35
N PHE A 16 -20.64 -20.46 1.32
CA PHE A 16 -20.10 -20.92 0.05
C PHE A 16 -18.60 -21.11 0.26
N GLY A 17 -18.15 -22.36 0.26
CA GLY A 17 -16.75 -22.74 0.43
C GLY A 17 -15.88 -22.08 -0.63
N PHE A 18 -15.41 -20.87 -0.34
CA PHE A 18 -14.35 -20.24 -1.08
C PHE A 18 -13.13 -21.13 -0.89
N SER A 19 -12.63 -21.66 -2.00
CA SER A 19 -11.41 -22.43 -1.90
C SER A 19 -10.27 -21.59 -1.35
N GLN A 20 -9.51 -22.15 -0.40
CA GLN A 20 -8.47 -21.46 0.36
C GLN A 20 -7.07 -21.70 -0.23
N SER A 21 -6.90 -22.82 -0.95
CA SER A 21 -5.60 -23.31 -1.40
C SER A 21 -5.66 -23.89 -2.81
N GLU A 22 -4.49 -24.01 -3.44
CA GLU A 22 -4.26 -24.60 -4.75
C GLU A 22 -3.24 -25.72 -4.62
N LEU A 23 -3.56 -26.91 -5.11
CA LEU A 23 -2.67 -28.06 -5.15
C LEU A 23 -2.08 -28.21 -6.54
N TYR A 24 -0.77 -28.40 -6.64
CA TYR A 24 -0.05 -28.64 -7.88
C TYR A 24 0.59 -30.02 -7.83
N VAL A 25 0.36 -30.86 -8.85
CA VAL A 25 0.81 -32.26 -8.88
C VAL A 25 1.51 -32.58 -10.19
N LEU A 26 2.77 -33.01 -10.12
CA LEU A 26 3.49 -33.64 -11.22
C LEU A 26 3.64 -35.13 -10.94
N LEU A 27 3.45 -35.95 -11.97
CA LEU A 27 3.45 -37.41 -11.85
C LEU A 27 4.06 -38.03 -13.10
N LYS A 28 4.90 -39.04 -12.90
CA LYS A 28 5.44 -39.89 -13.97
C LYS A 28 5.26 -41.35 -13.59
N GLU A 29 4.50 -42.05 -14.42
CA GLU A 29 4.40 -43.52 -14.41
C GLU A 29 5.47 -44.11 -15.35
N PRO A 30 6.06 -45.27 -15.03
CA PRO A 30 6.99 -45.97 -15.91
C PRO A 30 6.29 -46.51 -17.17
N GLN A 31 7.05 -46.71 -18.24
CA GLN A 31 6.59 -47.26 -19.50
C GLN A 31 6.26 -48.77 -19.36
N ASN A 32 5.26 -49.24 -20.12
CA ASN A 32 4.87 -50.65 -20.27
C ASN A 32 4.65 -51.46 -18.97
N LEU A 33 3.39 -51.52 -18.56
CA LEU A 33 2.87 -52.49 -17.58
C LEU A 33 2.61 -53.89 -18.19
N SER A 34 3.05 -54.15 -19.43
CA SER A 34 2.79 -55.42 -20.12
C SER A 34 4.04 -55.90 -20.87
N SER A 35 4.57 -57.07 -20.49
CA SER A 35 5.67 -57.72 -21.21
C SER A 35 5.19 -58.27 -22.55
N GLU A 36 5.86 -57.93 -23.66
CA GLU A 36 5.65 -58.57 -24.97
C GLU A 36 6.08 -60.05 -24.99
N ASP A 37 6.87 -60.51 -24.02
CA ASP A 37 7.43 -61.87 -23.97
C ASP A 37 6.68 -62.85 -23.04
N GLY A 38 5.43 -62.56 -22.66
CA GLY A 38 4.51 -63.58 -22.11
C GLY A 38 4.91 -64.27 -20.79
N HIS A 39 5.85 -63.71 -20.01
CA HIS A 39 6.26 -64.24 -18.70
C HIS A 39 5.78 -63.43 -17.50
N CYS A 40 4.88 -62.48 -17.73
CA CYS A 40 3.99 -61.98 -16.69
C CYS A 40 2.59 -62.58 -16.92
N PRO A 41 2.29 -63.78 -16.39
CA PRO A 41 0.99 -64.40 -16.54
C PRO A 41 -0.04 -63.66 -15.68
N VAL A 42 -0.59 -62.57 -16.24
CA VAL A 42 -1.67 -61.78 -15.63
C VAL A 42 -3.00 -62.47 -15.92
N GLY A 43 -3.19 -63.66 -15.35
CA GLY A 43 -4.48 -64.35 -15.29
C GLY A 43 -5.21 -63.94 -14.01
N GLY A 44 -6.04 -62.90 -14.11
CA GLY A 44 -7.11 -62.58 -13.14
C GLY A 44 -6.69 -61.93 -11.81
N GLY A 45 -6.70 -60.60 -11.74
CA GLY A 45 -6.84 -59.86 -10.47
C GLY A 45 -5.91 -58.64 -10.32
N ASP A 46 -6.50 -57.45 -10.25
CA ASP A 46 -5.99 -56.15 -9.78
C ASP A 46 -4.46 -55.91 -9.86
N TYR A 47 -3.97 -55.58 -11.06
CA TYR A 47 -2.60 -55.10 -11.28
C TYR A 47 -2.61 -53.60 -11.61
N GLY A 48 -1.80 -52.82 -10.89
CA GLY A 48 -1.61 -51.38 -11.13
C GLY A 48 -2.08 -50.47 -10.00
N PHE A 49 -2.18 -49.17 -10.29
CA PHE A 49 -2.67 -48.19 -9.32
C PHE A 49 -4.16 -48.38 -9.06
N THR A 50 -4.50 -48.73 -7.82
CA THR A 50 -5.89 -48.86 -7.38
C THR A 50 -6.46 -47.53 -6.92
N ASN A 51 -5.62 -46.59 -6.48
CA ASN A 51 -6.03 -45.24 -6.13
C ASN A 51 -4.85 -44.25 -6.22
N ILE A 52 -5.06 -43.16 -6.95
CA ILE A 52 -4.21 -41.97 -6.94
C ILE A 52 -5.11 -40.80 -6.61
N SER A 53 -4.94 -40.23 -5.42
CA SER A 53 -5.81 -39.14 -4.92
C SER A 53 -5.90 -37.95 -5.89
N HIS A 54 -4.79 -37.59 -6.53
CA HIS A 54 -4.68 -36.49 -7.47
C HIS A 54 -3.69 -36.86 -8.56
N THR A 55 -4.15 -36.89 -9.82
CA THR A 55 -3.30 -37.12 -11.00
C THR A 55 -2.54 -35.86 -11.37
N GLN A 56 -1.73 -35.90 -12.43
CA GLN A 56 -0.98 -34.73 -12.88
C GLN A 56 -1.91 -33.59 -13.30
N ASN A 57 -2.04 -32.56 -12.46
CA ASN A 57 -2.78 -31.34 -12.75
C ASN A 57 -2.60 -30.30 -11.64
N LYS A 58 -3.37 -29.21 -11.74
CA LYS A 58 -3.63 -28.27 -10.65
C LYS A 58 -5.08 -28.40 -10.17
N TYR A 59 -5.29 -28.30 -8.86
CA TYR A 59 -6.59 -28.50 -8.22
C TYR A 59 -6.91 -27.36 -7.27
N ASP A 60 -8.19 -26.98 -7.23
CA ASP A 60 -8.69 -25.97 -6.29
C ASP A 60 -9.14 -26.68 -5.00
N ILE A 61 -8.52 -26.37 -3.85
CA ILE A 61 -8.69 -27.11 -2.59
C ILE A 61 -9.36 -26.22 -1.53
N SER A 62 -10.53 -26.66 -1.05
CA SER A 62 -11.32 -25.88 -0.08
C SER A 62 -10.73 -25.77 1.33
N ASN A 63 -9.65 -26.51 1.61
CA ASN A 63 -9.04 -26.63 2.91
C ASN A 63 -7.55 -26.23 2.87
N ASN A 64 -6.94 -26.10 4.05
CA ASN A 64 -5.52 -25.81 4.23
C ASN A 64 -4.66 -27.08 4.36
N GLU A 65 -5.27 -28.23 4.09
CA GLU A 65 -4.65 -29.55 4.14
C GLU A 65 -5.27 -30.42 3.05
N VAL A 66 -4.48 -31.31 2.46
CA VAL A 66 -4.96 -32.31 1.50
C VAL A 66 -4.30 -33.66 1.77
N ASN A 67 -5.08 -34.73 1.63
CA ASN A 67 -4.56 -36.10 1.72
C ASN A 67 -4.02 -36.54 0.36
N ILE A 68 -2.78 -36.98 0.35
CA ILE A 68 -2.11 -37.65 -0.75
C ILE A 68 -2.18 -39.15 -0.50
N ILE A 69 -2.96 -39.83 -1.34
CA ILE A 69 -3.14 -41.29 -1.34
C ILE A 69 -2.56 -41.85 -2.64
N LEU A 70 -1.62 -42.77 -2.53
CA LEU A 70 -1.07 -43.56 -3.64
C LEU A 70 -1.13 -45.04 -3.24
N ASN A 71 -1.97 -45.79 -3.94
CA ASN A 71 -2.15 -47.23 -3.73
C ASN A 71 -1.81 -47.95 -5.03
N TYR A 72 -0.88 -48.88 -4.95
CA TYR A 72 -0.58 -49.82 -6.02
C TYR A 72 -0.79 -51.24 -5.51
N LYS A 73 -1.19 -52.13 -6.42
CA LYS A 73 -1.37 -53.55 -6.12
C LYS A 73 -0.68 -54.35 -7.22
N GLU A 74 0.08 -55.33 -6.78
CA GLU A 74 0.74 -56.30 -7.64
C GLU A 74 0.57 -57.67 -7.02
N ALA A 75 0.04 -58.59 -7.82
CA ALA A 75 -0.14 -59.97 -7.46
C ALA A 75 0.45 -60.85 -8.55
N TYR A 76 0.94 -62.01 -8.15
CA TYR A 76 1.50 -63.02 -9.02
C TYR A 76 0.65 -64.27 -8.95
N ASN A 77 0.37 -64.84 -10.12
CA ASN A 77 -0.28 -66.13 -10.28
C ASN A 77 0.62 -67.00 -11.17
N ASP A 78 1.15 -68.10 -10.63
CA ASP A 78 2.00 -69.05 -11.36
C ASP A 78 1.22 -69.99 -12.29
N ASP A 79 -0.12 -69.89 -12.35
CA ASP A 79 -0.96 -70.59 -13.34
C ASP A 79 -1.77 -69.60 -14.22
N PRO A 80 -1.20 -69.13 -15.35
CA PRO A 80 -1.89 -68.28 -16.32
C PRO A 80 -3.14 -68.86 -16.97
N SER A 81 -3.36 -70.17 -16.89
CA SER A 81 -4.25 -70.88 -17.82
C SER A 81 -5.65 -71.17 -17.27
N ASP A 82 -5.93 -70.82 -16.00
CA ASP A 82 -7.20 -71.08 -15.28
C ASP A 82 -7.71 -72.54 -15.39
N GLY A 83 -6.83 -73.47 -15.78
CA GLY A 83 -7.18 -74.79 -16.29
C GLY A 83 -6.55 -75.90 -15.46
N CYS A 84 -6.68 -75.85 -14.13
CA CYS A 84 -5.95 -76.78 -13.27
C CYS A 84 -6.50 -78.22 -13.40
N GLY A 85 -5.76 -79.08 -14.11
CA GLY A 85 -5.81 -80.55 -14.04
C GLY A 85 -4.83 -81.14 -13.01
N GLY A 86 -4.41 -80.34 -12.03
CA GLY A 86 -3.46 -80.64 -10.94
C GLY A 86 -3.58 -79.59 -9.80
N PRO A 87 -2.72 -79.60 -8.75
CA PRO A 87 -2.80 -78.61 -7.67
C PRO A 87 -2.67 -77.21 -8.25
N CYS A 88 -3.69 -76.37 -8.05
CA CYS A 88 -3.69 -74.98 -8.51
C CYS A 88 -2.47 -74.24 -7.95
N GLY A 89 -1.86 -73.39 -8.78
CA GLY A 89 -0.74 -72.54 -8.40
C GLY A 89 -1.01 -71.66 -7.17
N GLN A 90 0.06 -71.15 -6.56
CA GLN A 90 -0.02 -70.26 -5.40
C GLN A 90 -0.24 -68.81 -5.85
N TYR A 91 -1.42 -68.25 -5.55
CA TYR A 91 -1.65 -66.80 -5.60
C TYR A 91 -0.93 -66.13 -4.44
N GLN A 92 -0.11 -65.12 -4.74
CA GLN A 92 0.52 -64.28 -3.73
C GLN A 92 0.38 -62.80 -4.10
N ASP A 93 -0.16 -62.01 -3.18
CA ASP A 93 -0.06 -60.55 -3.23
C ASP A 93 1.40 -60.16 -2.94
N TYR A 94 2.08 -59.60 -3.93
CA TYR A 94 3.43 -59.05 -3.78
C TYR A 94 3.38 -57.65 -3.17
N CYS A 95 2.39 -56.86 -3.59
CA CYS A 95 2.08 -55.55 -3.04
C CYS A 95 0.62 -55.54 -2.61
N SER A 96 0.39 -55.57 -1.30
CA SER A 96 -0.92 -55.78 -0.67
C SER A 96 -1.82 -54.53 -0.67
N GLY A 97 -1.40 -53.44 -1.30
CA GLY A 97 -2.10 -52.16 -1.31
C GLY A 97 -1.67 -51.18 -0.22
N THR A 98 -2.29 -49.98 -0.30
CA THR A 98 -2.02 -48.74 0.48
C THR A 98 -0.56 -48.47 0.84
N GLU A 99 0.13 -47.75 -0.04
CA GLU A 99 1.58 -47.50 0.10
C GLU A 99 1.91 -46.08 0.54
N VAL A 100 1.07 -45.11 0.19
CA VAL A 100 1.14 -43.75 0.73
C VAL A 100 -0.26 -43.31 1.12
N ASN A 101 -0.38 -42.87 2.36
CA ASN A 101 -1.53 -42.11 2.85
C ASN A 101 -0.98 -41.05 3.80
N THR A 102 -0.61 -39.90 3.23
CA THR A 102 -0.05 -38.78 4.00
C THR A 102 -0.89 -37.54 3.79
N LYS A 103 -0.94 -36.70 4.82
CA LYS A 103 -1.54 -35.39 4.72
C LYS A 103 -0.43 -34.37 4.52
N ILE A 104 -0.64 -33.40 3.63
CA ILE A 104 0.22 -32.22 3.49
C ILE A 104 -0.58 -30.96 3.82
N ALA A 105 0.06 -30.04 4.55
CA ALA A 105 -0.47 -28.72 4.86
C ALA A 105 0.01 -27.66 3.86
N ILE A 106 -0.44 -26.41 4.03
CA ILE A 106 0.00 -25.27 3.21
C ILE A 106 1.53 -25.12 3.28
N TYR A 107 2.13 -24.85 2.11
CA TYR A 107 3.57 -24.74 1.84
C TYR A 107 4.35 -26.07 1.94
N GLU A 108 3.73 -27.15 2.40
CA GLU A 108 4.36 -28.46 2.41
C GLU A 108 4.31 -29.09 1.01
N SER A 109 5.40 -29.78 0.68
CA SER A 109 5.52 -30.59 -0.53
C SER A 109 5.70 -32.06 -0.18
N PHE A 110 5.03 -32.95 -0.90
CA PHE A 110 5.30 -34.38 -0.88
C PHE A 110 6.02 -34.78 -2.16
N ILE A 111 7.19 -35.41 -2.02
CA ILE A 111 8.00 -35.91 -3.14
C ILE A 111 8.26 -37.40 -2.93
N LYS A 112 7.92 -38.20 -3.95
CA LYS A 112 8.32 -39.58 -4.11
C LYS A 112 9.00 -39.70 -5.47
N THR A 113 10.19 -40.30 -5.51
CA THR A 113 10.86 -40.65 -6.76
C THR A 113 10.96 -42.17 -6.84
N TYR A 114 10.60 -42.71 -8.00
CA TYR A 114 10.78 -44.11 -8.30
C TYR A 114 12.15 -44.31 -8.93
N GLU A 115 12.99 -45.10 -8.27
CA GLU A 115 14.38 -45.40 -8.66
C GLU A 115 14.52 -46.80 -9.29
N GLY A 116 13.40 -47.49 -9.55
CA GLY A 116 13.41 -48.83 -10.14
C GLY A 116 13.48 -48.83 -11.67
N PRO A 117 13.47 -50.02 -12.29
CA PRO A 117 13.51 -50.15 -13.75
C PRO A 117 12.28 -49.54 -14.43
N ASP A 118 12.50 -48.94 -15.60
CA ASP A 118 11.51 -48.33 -16.50
C ASP A 118 11.82 -48.85 -17.93
N PRO A 119 11.10 -49.86 -18.47
CA PRO A 119 9.83 -50.41 -17.99
C PRO A 119 9.94 -51.30 -16.74
N ILE A 120 8.84 -51.47 -16.00
CA ILE A 120 8.80 -52.32 -14.80
C ILE A 120 9.07 -53.78 -15.18
N LEU A 121 9.95 -54.43 -14.43
CA LEU A 121 10.17 -55.88 -14.51
C LEU A 121 9.28 -56.59 -13.50
N CYS A 122 8.59 -57.65 -13.92
CA CYS A 122 7.69 -58.43 -13.04
C CYS A 122 8.43 -58.99 -11.83
N GLY A 123 7.79 -58.93 -10.65
CA GLY A 123 8.42 -59.34 -9.40
C GLY A 123 9.44 -58.34 -8.86
N SER A 124 9.37 -57.07 -9.29
CA SER A 124 10.15 -56.01 -8.65
C SER A 124 9.71 -55.86 -7.20
N GLU A 125 10.66 -55.77 -6.26
CA GLU A 125 10.36 -55.51 -4.84
C GLU A 125 9.79 -54.09 -4.58
N ASN A 126 9.59 -53.29 -5.62
CA ASN A 126 9.20 -51.89 -5.53
C ASN A 126 7.70 -51.72 -5.66
N CYS A 127 7.00 -51.78 -4.53
CA CYS A 127 5.55 -51.67 -4.53
C CYS A 127 4.99 -50.32 -4.99
N LEU A 128 5.75 -49.22 -4.99
CA LEU A 128 5.25 -47.92 -5.45
C LEU A 128 5.99 -47.41 -6.69
N PRO A 129 5.72 -47.95 -7.89
CA PRO A 129 6.44 -47.60 -9.11
C PRO A 129 5.93 -46.29 -9.73
N ILE A 130 5.96 -45.21 -8.95
CA ILE A 130 5.55 -43.87 -9.40
C ILE A 130 6.51 -42.80 -8.90
N SER A 131 6.82 -41.85 -9.76
CA SER A 131 7.40 -40.58 -9.33
C SER A 131 6.29 -39.55 -9.20
N TYR A 132 6.19 -38.91 -8.04
CA TYR A 132 5.10 -38.05 -7.65
C TYR A 132 5.63 -36.83 -6.89
N HIS A 133 5.23 -35.63 -7.30
CA HIS A 133 5.55 -34.39 -6.60
C HIS A 133 4.28 -33.56 -6.46
N ALA A 134 3.85 -33.32 -5.22
CA ALA A 134 2.72 -32.46 -4.92
C ALA A 134 3.11 -31.33 -3.98
N VAL A 135 2.52 -30.15 -4.16
CA VAL A 135 2.62 -29.03 -3.22
C VAL A 135 1.28 -28.34 -3.04
N LEU A 136 0.91 -28.03 -1.80
CA LEU A 136 -0.27 -27.24 -1.47
C LEU A 136 0.12 -25.79 -1.19
N LEU A 137 -0.44 -24.84 -1.92
CA LEU A 137 -0.14 -23.41 -1.79
C LEU A 137 -1.40 -22.62 -1.45
N PRO A 138 -1.31 -21.56 -0.64
CA PRO A 138 -2.45 -20.68 -0.43
C PRO A 138 -2.74 -19.88 -1.69
N LYS A 139 -4.00 -19.48 -1.88
CA LYS A 139 -4.36 -18.62 -3.01
C LYS A 139 -3.67 -17.26 -2.92
N ILE A 140 -3.17 -16.80 -4.07
CA ILE A 140 -2.61 -15.47 -4.22
C ILE A 140 -3.72 -14.48 -4.55
N THR A 141 -3.75 -13.37 -3.82
CA THR A 141 -4.57 -12.21 -4.15
C THR A 141 -3.67 -11.12 -4.70
N VAL A 142 -3.94 -10.70 -5.94
CA VAL A 142 -3.24 -9.58 -6.57
C VAL A 142 -3.60 -8.29 -5.84
N PRO A 143 -2.64 -7.41 -5.50
CA PRO A 143 -2.95 -6.10 -4.94
C PRO A 143 -3.88 -5.31 -5.87
N GLU A 144 -4.94 -4.72 -5.31
CA GLU A 144 -5.84 -3.84 -6.06
C GLU A 144 -5.19 -2.48 -6.37
N ASP A 145 -4.30 -2.04 -5.48
CA ASP A 145 -3.58 -0.76 -5.58
C ASP A 145 -2.33 -0.87 -6.47
N ARG A 146 -1.91 0.28 -7.02
CA ARG A 146 -0.63 0.39 -7.73
C ARG A 146 0.53 0.18 -6.75
N ARG A 147 1.57 -0.50 -7.21
CA ARG A 147 2.83 -0.72 -6.48
C ARG A 147 3.94 0.10 -7.10
N CYS A 148 4.75 0.72 -6.25
CA CYS A 148 6.00 1.32 -6.71
C CYS A 148 7.19 0.37 -6.55
N GLU A 149 8.34 0.74 -7.09
CA GLU A 149 9.50 -0.16 -7.13
C GLU A 149 10.08 -0.55 -5.77
N ARG A 150 9.72 0.20 -4.70
CA ARG A 150 10.07 -0.08 -3.30
C ARG A 150 9.02 -0.90 -2.56
N ASP A 151 7.80 -1.02 -3.09
CA ASP A 151 6.71 -1.73 -2.43
C ASP A 151 6.85 -3.25 -2.61
N GLU A 152 6.43 -4.02 -1.60
CA GLU A 152 6.26 -5.47 -1.73
C GLU A 152 5.18 -5.82 -2.76
N LEU A 153 5.50 -6.74 -3.68
CA LEU A 153 4.59 -7.16 -4.75
C LEU A 153 3.36 -7.89 -4.23
N PHE A 154 3.53 -8.75 -3.22
CA PHE A 154 2.43 -9.43 -2.54
C PHE A 154 2.55 -9.23 -1.03
N LYS A 155 1.42 -9.16 -0.34
CA LYS A 155 1.42 -9.07 1.13
C LYS A 155 1.92 -10.39 1.73
N GLN A 156 2.69 -10.29 2.80
CA GLN A 156 2.98 -11.42 3.67
C GLN A 156 1.68 -12.06 4.20
N TYR A 157 1.62 -13.39 4.26
CA TYR A 157 0.51 -14.09 4.89
C TYR A 157 0.55 -13.98 6.42
N SER A 158 -0.53 -14.35 7.09
CA SER A 158 -0.70 -14.18 8.54
C SER A 158 0.31 -14.94 9.41
N ASP A 159 1.02 -15.91 8.85
CA ASP A 159 2.09 -16.65 9.52
C ASP A 159 3.37 -15.82 9.70
N GLY A 160 3.54 -14.74 8.93
CA GLY A 160 4.71 -13.86 8.99
C GLY A 160 6.01 -14.49 8.49
N GLN A 161 5.96 -15.64 7.81
CA GLN A 161 7.16 -16.39 7.40
C GLN A 161 7.41 -16.34 5.89
N ASP A 162 8.70 -16.27 5.53
CA ASP A 162 9.15 -16.36 4.15
C ASP A 162 9.30 -17.82 3.75
N HIS A 163 8.40 -18.35 2.92
CA HIS A 163 8.47 -19.74 2.47
C HIS A 163 9.24 -19.87 1.17
N ASN A 164 10.17 -20.84 1.13
CA ASN A 164 10.81 -21.28 -0.11
C ASN A 164 10.23 -22.63 -0.52
N VAL A 165 9.53 -22.64 -1.64
CA VAL A 165 8.77 -23.82 -2.10
C VAL A 165 9.62 -24.63 -3.09
N THR A 166 9.81 -25.91 -2.78
CA THR A 166 10.53 -26.84 -3.66
C THR A 166 9.80 -27.02 -4.98
N GLY A 167 10.53 -26.98 -6.10
CA GLY A 167 9.98 -27.14 -7.45
C GLY A 167 9.24 -25.91 -8.01
N LEU A 168 8.98 -24.88 -7.19
CA LEU A 168 8.39 -23.63 -7.64
C LEU A 168 9.44 -22.67 -8.17
N VAL A 169 9.17 -22.08 -9.33
CA VAL A 169 10.01 -21.03 -9.93
C VAL A 169 9.14 -19.92 -10.49
N TRP A 170 9.31 -18.70 -9.98
CA TRP A 170 8.66 -17.51 -10.49
C TRP A 170 9.24 -17.06 -11.83
N GLU A 171 8.33 -16.63 -12.71
CA GLU A 171 8.62 -16.06 -14.01
C GLU A 171 7.91 -14.72 -14.17
N TYR A 172 8.54 -13.82 -14.93
CA TYR A 172 7.97 -12.55 -15.34
C TYR A 172 7.94 -12.44 -16.87
N TYR A 173 6.97 -11.70 -17.40
CA TYR A 173 6.93 -11.43 -18.84
C TYR A 173 7.88 -10.29 -19.19
N SER A 174 9.04 -10.63 -19.73
CA SER A 174 10.04 -9.66 -20.21
C SER A 174 9.66 -9.06 -21.56
N THR A 175 10.49 -8.15 -22.06
CA THR A 175 10.36 -7.58 -23.42
C THR A 175 10.40 -8.62 -24.54
N THR A 176 10.91 -9.83 -24.28
CA THR A 176 11.03 -10.91 -25.28
C THR A 176 10.27 -12.18 -24.88
N GLY A 177 9.38 -12.12 -23.88
CA GLY A 177 8.63 -13.27 -23.38
C GLY A 177 8.95 -13.65 -21.93
N TRP A 178 8.40 -14.78 -21.47
CA TRP A 178 8.55 -15.26 -20.09
C TRP A 178 10.00 -15.62 -19.74
N LYS A 179 10.48 -15.12 -18.60
CA LYS A 179 11.82 -15.41 -18.06
C LYS A 179 11.73 -15.63 -16.56
N GLU A 180 12.62 -16.45 -16.01
CA GLU A 180 12.75 -16.60 -14.56
C GLU A 180 13.14 -15.27 -13.91
N ILE A 181 12.59 -14.99 -12.73
CA ILE A 181 13.06 -13.86 -11.94
C ILE A 181 14.48 -14.15 -11.42
N PRO A 182 15.37 -13.15 -11.39
CA PRO A 182 16.79 -13.37 -11.05
C PRO A 182 17.02 -13.71 -9.58
N ASN A 183 16.23 -13.13 -8.65
CA ASN A 183 16.31 -13.35 -7.21
C ASN A 183 14.96 -13.83 -6.68
N TYR A 184 14.96 -14.55 -5.55
CA TYR A 184 13.74 -15.01 -4.86
C TYR A 184 12.83 -15.93 -5.70
N LYS A 185 13.39 -16.62 -6.69
CA LYS A 185 12.64 -17.47 -7.64
C LYS A 185 11.74 -18.53 -6.99
N ASN A 186 12.09 -19.03 -5.81
CA ASN A 186 11.32 -20.07 -5.11
C ASN A 186 10.46 -19.51 -3.95
N ARG A 187 10.46 -18.20 -3.74
CA ARG A 187 9.80 -17.56 -2.60
C ARG A 187 8.29 -17.48 -2.82
N PHE A 188 7.49 -17.89 -1.85
CA PHE A 188 6.03 -17.83 -1.94
C PHE A 188 5.42 -17.31 -0.64
N PRO A 189 4.56 -16.27 -0.67
CA PRO A 189 4.26 -15.43 -1.82
C PRO A 189 5.50 -14.62 -2.22
N LEU A 190 5.51 -13.98 -3.38
CA LEU A 190 6.64 -13.13 -3.78
C LEU A 190 6.58 -11.77 -3.07
N ASN A 191 6.65 -11.76 -1.74
CA ASN A 191 6.58 -10.60 -0.85
C ASN A 191 7.91 -9.81 -0.78
N VAL A 192 8.42 -9.40 -1.93
CA VAL A 192 9.64 -8.61 -2.08
C VAL A 192 9.38 -7.48 -3.07
N SER A 193 10.25 -6.46 -3.09
CA SER A 193 10.09 -5.33 -4.00
C SER A 193 10.64 -5.58 -5.40
N LEU A 194 10.29 -4.71 -6.37
CA LEU A 194 10.91 -4.75 -7.70
C LEU A 194 12.42 -4.53 -7.63
N LEU A 195 12.88 -3.68 -6.72
CA LEU A 195 14.30 -3.42 -6.51
C LEU A 195 15.03 -4.64 -5.95
N ASP A 196 14.42 -5.40 -5.03
CA ASP A 196 15.03 -6.62 -4.50
C ASP A 196 15.18 -7.69 -5.58
N ILE A 197 14.17 -7.79 -6.46
CA ILE A 197 14.21 -8.75 -7.57
C ILE A 197 15.19 -8.28 -8.64
N PHE A 198 14.98 -7.11 -9.23
CA PHE A 198 15.65 -6.71 -10.48
C PHE A 198 16.74 -5.64 -10.31
N GLY A 199 16.90 -5.06 -9.12
CA GLY A 199 17.78 -3.93 -8.86
C GLY A 199 17.30 -2.63 -9.48
N THR A 200 18.17 -1.61 -9.48
CA THR A 200 17.87 -0.27 -10.04
C THR A 200 17.57 -0.27 -11.55
N GLY A 201 17.94 -1.34 -12.26
CA GLY A 201 17.68 -1.52 -13.69
C GLY A 201 16.32 -2.16 -14.04
N TRP A 202 15.40 -2.27 -13.07
CA TRP A 202 14.12 -2.98 -13.24
C TRP A 202 13.29 -2.46 -14.43
N GLY A 203 13.27 -1.14 -14.67
CA GLY A 203 12.45 -0.52 -15.72
C GLY A 203 12.83 -0.95 -17.14
N SER A 204 14.01 -1.53 -17.33
CA SER A 204 14.45 -2.08 -18.62
C SER A 204 14.07 -3.55 -18.85
N LYS A 205 13.53 -4.23 -17.82
CA LYS A 205 13.30 -5.69 -17.85
C LYS A 205 12.01 -6.08 -18.56
N PHE A 206 10.99 -5.23 -18.51
CA PHE A 206 9.66 -5.46 -19.08
C PHE A 206 9.01 -4.11 -19.43
N ASN A 207 7.92 -4.14 -20.20
CA ASN A 207 7.20 -2.94 -20.62
C ASN A 207 5.87 -2.82 -19.87
N GLY A 208 5.59 -1.65 -19.31
CA GLY A 208 4.31 -1.37 -18.64
C GLY A 208 4.19 -2.07 -17.28
N ASN A 209 3.04 -2.71 -17.05
CA ASN A 209 2.75 -3.41 -15.80
C ASN A 209 3.51 -4.73 -15.68
N LEU A 210 3.88 -5.12 -14.47
CA LEU A 210 4.56 -6.38 -14.22
C LEU A 210 3.57 -7.54 -14.33
N GLN A 211 3.85 -8.49 -15.22
CA GLN A 211 3.12 -9.75 -15.30
C GLN A 211 3.96 -10.88 -14.72
N LEU A 212 3.39 -11.62 -13.79
CA LEU A 212 4.01 -12.74 -13.09
C LEU A 212 3.20 -14.02 -13.27
N ARG A 213 3.91 -15.14 -13.27
CA ARG A 213 3.37 -16.48 -13.06
C ARG A 213 4.44 -17.30 -12.37
N PHE A 214 4.10 -18.45 -11.82
CA PHE A 214 5.12 -19.43 -11.45
C PHE A 214 4.90 -20.72 -12.19
N LYS A 215 5.99 -21.47 -12.35
CA LYS A 215 5.98 -22.84 -12.82
C LYS A 215 6.31 -23.77 -11.66
N PHE A 216 5.68 -24.92 -11.67
CA PHE A 216 5.96 -26.04 -10.78
C PHE A 216 6.63 -27.14 -11.59
N THR A 217 7.72 -27.67 -11.04
CA THR A 217 8.66 -28.60 -11.70
C THR A 217 9.02 -29.74 -10.75
N ALA A 218 9.52 -30.85 -11.32
CA ALA A 218 9.99 -31.99 -10.56
C ALA A 218 11.25 -32.57 -11.21
N PRO A 219 12.17 -33.18 -10.44
CA PRO A 219 13.45 -33.68 -10.97
C PRO A 219 13.32 -34.86 -11.94
N PHE A 220 12.17 -35.56 -11.93
CA PHE A 220 11.95 -36.79 -12.68
C PHE A 220 11.17 -36.62 -14.00
N THR A 221 10.73 -35.40 -14.33
CA THR A 221 9.99 -35.11 -15.57
C THR A 221 10.35 -33.73 -16.12
N ASN A 222 10.27 -33.58 -17.45
CA ASN A 222 10.39 -32.28 -18.12
C ASN A 222 9.05 -31.54 -18.20
N GLU A 223 7.96 -32.15 -17.72
CA GLU A 223 6.65 -31.53 -17.69
C GLU A 223 6.58 -30.42 -16.63
N VAL A 224 5.77 -29.42 -16.93
CA VAL A 224 5.69 -28.19 -16.16
C VAL A 224 4.24 -27.78 -16.01
N ILE A 225 3.84 -27.48 -14.78
CA ILE A 225 2.51 -26.93 -14.49
C ILE A 225 2.65 -25.46 -14.13
N TYR A 226 1.88 -24.62 -14.79
CA TYR A 226 1.83 -23.18 -14.47
C TYR A 226 0.71 -22.87 -13.49
N SER A 227 0.89 -21.77 -12.74
CA SER A 227 -0.11 -21.18 -11.85
C SER A 227 -1.51 -21.08 -12.47
N PHE A 228 -2.56 -21.04 -11.65
CA PHE A 228 -3.93 -20.90 -12.12
C PHE A 228 -4.13 -19.67 -13.01
N SER A 229 -3.48 -18.57 -12.66
CA SER A 229 -3.61 -17.28 -13.34
C SER A 229 -2.25 -16.67 -13.63
N THR A 230 -2.24 -15.72 -14.57
CA THR A 230 -1.18 -14.72 -14.68
C THR A 230 -1.55 -13.53 -13.78
N TYR A 231 -0.66 -13.18 -12.87
CA TYR A 231 -0.83 -12.08 -11.93
C TYR A 231 -0.28 -10.79 -12.55
N THR A 232 -1.13 -9.78 -12.74
CA THR A 232 -0.70 -8.48 -13.30
C THR A 232 -0.68 -7.43 -12.20
N ILE A 233 0.51 -6.98 -11.82
CA ILE A 233 0.73 -5.93 -10.83
C ILE A 233 0.75 -4.57 -11.55
N GLN A 234 -0.15 -3.68 -11.15
CA GLN A 234 -0.16 -2.31 -11.66
C GLN A 234 1.01 -1.54 -11.05
N LEU A 235 1.82 -0.89 -11.89
CA LEU A 235 3.00 -0.15 -11.41
C LEU A 235 2.83 1.36 -11.44
N THR A 236 3.56 2.04 -10.56
CA THR A 236 3.75 3.49 -10.54
C THR A 236 5.19 3.79 -10.10
N GLU A 237 5.78 4.94 -10.47
CA GLU A 237 7.08 5.31 -9.89
C GLU A 237 6.90 5.69 -8.41
N CYS A 238 7.88 5.37 -7.56
CA CYS A 238 7.81 5.78 -6.17
C CYS A 238 7.91 7.30 -6.08
N SER A 239 7.17 7.86 -5.13
CA SER A 239 7.26 9.29 -4.86
C SER A 239 8.62 9.64 -4.24
N PRO A 240 9.15 10.85 -4.48
CA PRO A 240 10.31 11.36 -3.75
C PRO A 240 10.09 11.29 -2.25
N ASP A 241 11.14 11.07 -1.48
CA ASP A 241 11.01 10.98 -0.03
C ASP A 241 10.83 12.39 0.57
N PHE A 242 10.11 12.46 1.69
CA PHE A 242 9.93 13.71 2.43
C PHE A 242 11.17 14.00 3.27
N GLU A 243 11.72 15.19 3.11
CA GLU A 243 12.93 15.61 3.83
C GLU A 243 12.58 16.52 5.00
N SER A 244 11.84 17.60 4.74
CA SER A 244 11.44 18.56 5.75
C SER A 244 10.37 19.52 5.22
N TYR A 245 9.81 20.33 6.10
CA TYR A 245 9.11 21.54 5.69
C TYR A 245 10.09 22.71 5.57
N TYR A 246 9.73 23.71 4.76
CA TYR A 246 10.44 24.99 4.68
C TYR A 246 9.45 26.14 4.42
N ASN A 247 9.95 27.38 4.45
CA ASN A 247 9.16 28.61 4.29
C ASN A 247 7.93 28.70 5.23
N LEU A 248 8.02 28.06 6.40
CA LEU A 248 6.96 28.09 7.39
C LEU A 248 6.80 29.50 7.95
N SER A 249 5.61 30.07 7.84
CA SER A 249 5.25 31.34 8.48
C SER A 249 3.92 31.25 9.21
N ASN A 250 3.90 31.78 10.43
CA ASN A 250 2.69 31.93 11.24
C ASN A 250 1.76 33.02 10.67
N THR A 251 0.52 33.08 11.14
CA THR A 251 -0.41 34.13 10.71
C THR A 251 0.09 35.52 11.15
N SER A 252 -0.06 36.54 10.32
CA SER A 252 0.41 37.89 10.65
C SER A 252 -0.49 38.57 11.68
N CYS A 253 -1.80 38.30 11.63
CA CYS A 253 -2.79 38.79 12.58
C CYS A 253 -3.61 37.62 13.15
N SER A 254 -4.18 37.81 14.33
CA SER A 254 -4.97 36.80 15.06
C SER A 254 -6.17 36.29 14.25
N TYR A 255 -6.71 37.09 13.33
CA TYR A 255 -7.89 36.80 12.53
C TYR A 255 -7.59 36.57 11.04
N LYS A 256 -6.32 36.53 10.65
CA LYS A 256 -5.93 36.26 9.25
C LYS A 256 -5.57 34.80 9.06
N SER A 257 -5.75 34.34 7.83
CA SER A 257 -5.33 33.03 7.35
C SER A 257 -4.26 33.23 6.28
N ASP A 258 -3.14 33.83 6.68
CA ASP A 258 -1.99 34.19 5.83
C ASP A 258 -0.71 33.42 6.20
N GLY A 259 -0.86 32.26 6.87
CA GLY A 259 0.25 31.36 7.14
C GLY A 259 0.71 30.66 5.86
N LYS A 260 2.00 30.28 5.81
CA LYS A 260 2.63 29.65 4.65
C LYS A 260 3.44 28.43 5.05
N ILE A 261 3.60 27.51 4.10
CA ILE A 261 4.34 26.26 4.27
C ILE A 261 4.69 25.68 2.92
N ASP A 262 5.89 25.15 2.77
CA ASP A 262 6.31 24.41 1.59
C ASP A 262 6.96 23.06 1.99
N VAL A 263 7.00 22.11 1.05
CA VAL A 263 7.47 20.73 1.30
C VAL A 263 8.76 20.47 0.54
N LYS A 264 9.83 20.10 1.27
CA LYS A 264 11.12 19.71 0.70
C LYS A 264 11.16 18.20 0.47
N LEU A 265 11.60 17.80 -0.72
CA LEU A 265 11.65 16.43 -1.21
C LEU A 265 13.06 16.04 -1.64
N SER A 266 13.35 14.75 -1.57
CA SER A 266 14.68 14.18 -1.80
C SER A 266 15.19 14.30 -3.24
N ASN A 267 14.29 14.32 -4.24
CA ASN A 267 14.62 14.28 -5.67
C ASN A 267 13.54 14.98 -6.51
N ASN A 268 13.85 15.23 -7.79
CA ASN A 268 12.86 15.67 -8.78
C ASN A 268 11.96 14.50 -9.22
N ILE A 269 10.88 14.82 -9.92
CA ILE A 269 10.02 13.86 -10.61
C ILE A 269 10.32 13.82 -12.10
N ASN A 270 9.87 12.76 -12.79
CA ASN A 270 10.07 12.64 -14.22
C ASN A 270 9.18 13.66 -15.00
N SER A 271 9.63 14.05 -16.19
CA SER A 271 8.92 15.00 -17.06
C SER A 271 7.53 14.54 -17.50
N THR A 272 7.28 13.22 -17.49
CA THR A 272 6.01 12.56 -17.81
C THR A 272 5.07 12.45 -16.61
N GLU A 273 5.46 12.99 -15.47
CA GLU A 273 4.77 12.83 -14.19
C GLU A 273 4.26 14.17 -13.63
N GLN A 274 3.50 14.05 -12.55
CA GLN A 274 3.08 15.14 -11.69
C GLN A 274 3.16 14.67 -10.24
N LEU A 275 3.54 15.57 -9.35
CA LEU A 275 3.35 15.39 -7.92
C LEU A 275 1.94 15.88 -7.58
N VAL A 276 1.19 15.09 -6.82
CA VAL A 276 -0.12 15.46 -6.29
C VAL A 276 0.00 15.52 -4.78
N ALA A 277 -0.20 16.69 -4.20
CA ALA A 277 -0.10 16.92 -2.77
C ALA A 277 -1.43 17.39 -2.20
N THR A 278 -1.81 16.78 -1.10
CA THR A 278 -3.07 17.01 -0.40
C THR A 278 -2.77 17.46 1.02
N LEU A 279 -3.31 18.61 1.43
CA LEU A 279 -3.12 19.15 2.78
C LEU A 279 -4.30 18.79 3.68
N PHE A 280 -3.99 18.28 4.86
CA PHE A 280 -4.94 17.97 5.91
C PHE A 280 -4.66 18.80 7.16
N LYS A 281 -5.73 19.19 7.86
CA LYS A 281 -5.69 19.80 9.18
C LYS A 281 -6.09 18.76 10.21
N GLU A 282 -5.29 18.61 11.24
CA GLU A 282 -5.56 17.69 12.35
C GLU A 282 -6.74 18.20 13.18
N ASP A 283 -7.73 17.34 13.44
CA ASP A 283 -8.88 17.64 14.30
C ASP A 283 -9.27 16.43 15.14
N SER A 284 -9.74 16.68 16.36
CA SER A 284 -10.17 15.65 17.31
C SER A 284 -11.31 14.75 16.80
N ASN A 285 -12.12 15.21 15.85
CA ASN A 285 -13.24 14.47 15.26
C ASN A 285 -12.87 13.81 13.92
N GLY A 286 -11.59 13.80 13.57
CA GLY A 286 -11.06 13.28 12.31
C GLY A 286 -10.52 14.40 11.42
N ASP A 287 -9.45 14.10 10.70
CA ASP A 287 -8.69 15.08 9.93
C ASP A 287 -9.54 15.76 8.84
N ILE A 288 -9.35 17.07 8.69
CA ILE A 288 -10.10 17.91 7.75
C ILE A 288 -9.27 18.10 6.49
N LEU A 289 -9.81 17.69 5.34
CA LEU A 289 -9.21 17.98 4.05
C LEU A 289 -9.28 19.48 3.73
N ILE A 290 -8.12 20.14 3.62
CA ILE A 290 -8.04 21.55 3.23
C ILE A 290 -8.13 21.67 1.71
N ASN A 291 -7.15 21.14 0.98
CA ASN A 291 -7.18 21.11 -0.46
C ASN A 291 -6.23 20.08 -1.06
N GLN A 292 -6.28 19.94 -2.39
CA GLN A 292 -5.33 19.18 -3.18
C GLN A 292 -4.84 20.05 -4.34
N TYR A 293 -3.54 19.96 -4.61
CA TYR A 293 -2.92 20.57 -5.78
C TYR A 293 -1.97 19.57 -6.45
N SER A 294 -1.68 19.80 -7.73
CA SER A 294 -0.66 19.03 -8.43
C SER A 294 0.26 19.92 -9.25
N THR A 295 1.41 19.37 -9.61
CA THR A 295 2.38 20.04 -10.51
C THR A 295 2.04 19.88 -11.99
N LYS A 296 0.86 19.34 -12.32
CA LYS A 296 0.39 19.22 -13.69
C LYS A 296 -0.01 20.59 -14.21
N GLN A 297 0.75 21.07 -15.18
CA GLN A 297 0.34 22.18 -16.02
C GLN A 297 -0.83 21.77 -16.90
N LEU A 298 -2.04 22.24 -16.57
CA LEU A 298 -3.26 21.99 -17.35
C LEU A 298 -3.38 22.94 -18.56
N ASP A 299 -2.81 24.13 -18.46
CA ASP A 299 -2.72 25.14 -19.52
C ASP A 299 -1.39 25.91 -19.40
N SER A 300 -0.76 26.23 -20.53
CA SER A 300 0.41 27.12 -20.63
C SER A 300 0.23 28.51 -20.01
N THR A 301 -1.02 28.94 -19.81
CA THR A 301 -1.38 30.25 -19.26
C THR A 301 -1.87 30.22 -17.81
N ASP A 302 -1.95 29.04 -17.19
CA ASP A 302 -2.41 28.92 -15.81
C ASP A 302 -1.36 29.48 -14.83
N PRO A 303 -1.63 30.60 -14.13
CA PRO A 303 -0.68 31.20 -13.20
C PRO A 303 -0.53 30.41 -11.89
N THR A 304 -1.30 29.33 -11.72
CA THR A 304 -1.28 28.45 -10.53
C THR A 304 -0.52 27.15 -10.74
N VAL A 305 0.17 27.00 -11.88
CA VAL A 305 1.03 25.85 -12.15
C VAL A 305 2.12 25.77 -11.10
N LEU A 306 2.00 24.78 -10.23
CA LEU A 306 3.03 24.46 -9.26
C LEU A 306 4.16 23.74 -9.98
N VAL A 307 5.37 24.26 -9.85
CA VAL A 307 6.58 23.59 -10.32
C VAL A 307 7.37 23.15 -9.10
N LEU A 308 8.02 21.98 -9.19
CA LEU A 308 9.03 21.62 -8.20
C LEU A 308 10.24 22.53 -8.38
N GLU A 309 10.48 23.38 -7.39
CA GLU A 309 11.61 24.30 -7.38
C GLU A 309 12.89 23.54 -7.02
N ASP A 310 13.97 23.77 -7.77
CA ASP A 310 15.29 23.23 -7.38
C ASP A 310 15.84 24.06 -6.22
N LEU A 311 15.98 23.44 -5.04
CA LEU A 311 16.48 24.07 -3.82
C LEU A 311 18.00 23.96 -3.68
N GLY A 312 18.68 23.35 -4.67
CA GLY A 312 20.09 23.02 -4.64
C GLY A 312 20.41 21.80 -3.78
N GLY A 313 21.62 21.25 -3.96
CA GLY A 313 22.10 20.09 -3.19
C GLY A 313 21.33 18.79 -3.47
N GLY A 314 20.60 18.71 -4.60
CA GLY A 314 19.79 17.54 -4.98
C GLY A 314 18.35 17.59 -4.51
N PHE A 315 17.93 18.62 -3.77
CA PHE A 315 16.60 18.70 -3.18
C PHE A 315 15.63 19.54 -4.01
N PHE A 316 14.35 19.18 -3.94
CA PHE A 316 13.29 19.84 -4.69
C PHE A 316 12.15 20.28 -3.77
N GLY A 317 11.56 21.44 -4.07
CA GLY A 317 10.58 22.12 -3.25
C GLY A 317 9.20 22.14 -3.91
N PHE A 318 8.19 21.62 -3.22
CA PHE A 318 6.80 21.80 -3.58
C PHE A 318 6.21 22.99 -2.81
N ASN A 319 5.93 24.07 -3.54
CA ASN A 319 5.38 25.30 -2.98
C ASN A 319 3.86 25.20 -2.83
N TRP A 320 3.32 25.38 -1.62
CA TRP A 320 1.86 25.35 -1.42
C TRP A 320 1.25 26.71 -1.81
N PRO A 321 0.29 26.75 -2.76
CA PRO A 321 -0.11 28.00 -3.40
C PRO A 321 -1.09 28.85 -2.59
N LYS A 322 -1.63 28.33 -1.48
CA LYS A 322 -2.69 29.01 -0.72
C LYS A 322 -2.24 29.29 0.69
N ASP A 323 -2.58 30.48 1.15
CA ASP A 323 -2.42 30.79 2.54
C ASP A 323 -3.31 29.89 3.41
N ILE A 324 -2.83 29.59 4.62
CA ILE A 324 -3.50 28.70 5.57
C ILE A 324 -3.72 29.39 6.92
N ASP A 325 -4.79 29.01 7.59
CA ASP A 325 -5.12 29.48 8.93
C ASP A 325 -4.23 28.82 10.00
N ALA A 326 -4.40 29.26 11.24
CA ALA A 326 -3.69 28.65 12.36
C ALA A 326 -4.27 27.26 12.67
N GLY A 327 -3.38 26.33 13.03
CA GLY A 327 -3.72 24.94 13.30
C GLY A 327 -2.52 24.00 13.16
N SER A 328 -2.77 22.71 13.35
CA SER A 328 -1.82 21.64 13.05
C SER A 328 -2.21 20.92 11.78
N TYR A 329 -1.23 20.57 10.96
CA TYR A 329 -1.44 20.08 9.61
C TYR A 329 -0.38 19.05 9.21
N TYR A 330 -0.68 18.27 8.19
CA TYR A 330 0.29 17.42 7.49
C TYR A 330 -0.10 17.29 6.01
N PHE A 331 0.86 16.88 5.18
CA PHE A 331 0.63 16.57 3.78
C PHE A 331 0.53 15.07 3.56
N ARG A 332 -0.26 14.70 2.56
CA ARG A 332 -0.19 13.40 1.90
C ARG A 332 0.01 13.60 0.41
N TYR A 333 0.95 12.88 -0.17
CA TYR A 333 1.30 13.08 -1.56
C TYR A 333 1.64 11.77 -2.28
N GLN A 334 1.59 11.84 -3.60
CA GLN A 334 2.07 10.80 -4.50
C GLN A 334 2.49 11.39 -5.84
N VAL A 335 3.34 10.68 -6.56
CA VAL A 335 3.63 10.92 -7.97
C VAL A 335 2.71 10.09 -8.84
N LEU A 336 2.16 10.72 -9.89
CA LEU A 336 1.31 10.08 -10.87
C LEU A 336 1.78 10.44 -12.28
N ASN A 337 1.46 9.59 -13.25
CA ASN A 337 1.58 9.96 -14.65
C ASN A 337 0.78 11.25 -14.94
N LYS A 338 1.35 12.18 -15.70
CA LYS A 338 0.75 13.49 -16.05
C LYS A 338 -0.57 13.35 -16.82
N ALA A 339 -0.78 12.25 -17.55
CA ALA A 339 -2.05 11.95 -18.22
C ALA A 339 -3.17 11.63 -17.22
N THR A 340 -2.83 11.19 -16.00
CA THR A 340 -3.82 10.92 -14.95
C THR A 340 -4.35 12.24 -14.39
N THR A 341 -5.65 12.33 -14.12
CA THR A 341 -6.23 13.44 -13.37
C THR A 341 -6.71 12.87 -12.05
N PRO A 342 -6.02 13.14 -10.92
CA PRO A 342 -6.45 12.63 -9.62
C PRO A 342 -7.81 13.23 -9.25
N SER A 343 -8.73 12.41 -8.76
CA SER A 343 -9.93 12.92 -8.09
C SER A 343 -9.54 13.52 -6.75
N LYS A 344 -10.05 14.71 -6.44
CA LYS A 344 -9.90 15.28 -5.10
C LYS A 344 -10.48 14.29 -4.08
N PRO A 345 -9.70 13.84 -3.09
CA PRO A 345 -10.15 12.83 -2.15
C PRO A 345 -11.33 13.36 -1.33
N LYS A 346 -12.17 12.45 -0.85
CA LYS A 346 -13.15 12.77 0.21
C LYS A 346 -12.51 12.42 1.55
N ALA A 347 -12.88 13.12 2.62
CA ALA A 347 -12.35 12.84 3.96
C ALA A 347 -12.54 11.37 4.39
N THR A 348 -13.60 10.71 3.92
CA THR A 348 -13.90 9.30 4.21
C THR A 348 -13.29 8.30 3.24
N ASP A 349 -12.53 8.74 2.23
CA ASP A 349 -12.01 7.87 1.18
C ASP A 349 -10.75 7.11 1.65
N PRO A 350 -10.76 5.77 1.74
CA PRO A 350 -9.58 5.03 2.20
C PRO A 350 -8.36 5.21 1.30
N PHE A 351 -8.55 5.65 0.05
CA PHE A 351 -7.49 5.88 -0.91
C PHE A 351 -6.37 6.78 -0.36
N TRP A 352 -6.67 7.80 0.44
CA TRP A 352 -5.60 8.69 0.90
C TRP A 352 -4.67 8.03 1.94
N TYR A 353 -5.09 6.94 2.60
CA TYR A 353 -4.21 6.20 3.53
C TYR A 353 -3.03 5.55 2.81
N THR A 354 -3.15 5.26 1.51
CA THR A 354 -2.09 4.65 0.69
C THR A 354 -1.04 5.68 0.24
N LEU A 355 -1.34 6.98 0.37
CA LEU A 355 -0.43 8.07 0.01
C LEU A 355 0.68 8.23 1.05
N VAL A 356 1.84 8.71 0.60
CA VAL A 356 2.96 9.05 1.48
C VAL A 356 2.53 10.19 2.41
N LYS A 357 2.54 9.94 3.73
CA LYS A 357 2.26 10.96 4.75
C LYS A 357 3.57 11.63 5.16
N THR A 358 3.59 12.96 5.20
CA THR A 358 4.72 13.70 5.79
C THR A 358 4.67 13.58 7.30
N GLU A 359 5.81 13.26 7.91
CA GLU A 359 5.96 13.17 9.36
C GLU A 359 7.25 13.87 9.79
N PRO A 360 7.25 14.66 10.88
CA PRO A 360 6.11 14.95 11.75
C PRO A 360 5.10 15.92 11.11
N SER A 361 3.91 16.07 11.70
CA SER A 361 3.00 17.19 11.42
C SER A 361 3.65 18.56 11.75
N PHE A 362 3.13 19.64 11.15
CA PHE A 362 3.57 21.01 11.42
C PHE A 362 2.45 21.89 12.00
N THR A 363 2.83 23.01 12.63
CA THR A 363 1.87 23.94 13.24
C THR A 363 2.05 25.35 12.71
N ILE A 364 0.95 25.94 12.22
CA ILE A 364 0.84 27.38 11.97
C ILE A 364 0.28 28.02 13.24
N LYS A 365 1.09 28.83 13.92
CA LYS A 365 0.66 29.49 15.15
C LYS A 365 -0.22 30.69 14.83
N LYS A 366 -1.27 30.85 15.64
CA LYS A 366 -2.12 32.03 15.63
C LYS A 366 -1.36 33.20 16.25
N ALA A 367 -1.30 34.34 15.57
CA ALA A 367 -0.79 35.57 16.17
C ALA A 367 -1.62 35.98 17.40
N THR A 368 -0.94 36.56 18.40
CA THR A 368 -1.59 37.08 19.60
C THR A 368 -2.51 38.25 19.24
N ASN A 369 -3.76 38.22 19.73
CA ASN A 369 -4.70 39.30 19.49
C ASN A 369 -4.22 40.60 20.14
N ILE A 370 -4.49 41.74 19.51
CA ILE A 370 -4.20 43.03 20.14
C ILE A 370 -5.31 43.34 21.13
N THR A 371 -4.93 43.62 22.37
CA THR A 371 -5.83 44.06 23.44
C THR A 371 -5.39 45.41 23.96
N PHE A 372 -6.33 46.25 24.39
CA PHE A 372 -6.05 47.52 25.02
C PHE A 372 -7.19 47.91 25.96
N GLU A 373 -6.90 48.85 26.86
CA GLU A 373 -7.89 49.53 27.69
C GLU A 373 -7.93 51.00 27.31
N ALA A 374 -9.11 51.62 27.46
CA ALA A 374 -9.27 53.06 27.25
C ALA A 374 -10.17 53.66 28.33
N GLU A 375 -9.79 54.84 28.83
CA GLU A 375 -10.53 55.57 29.86
C GLU A 375 -10.63 57.07 29.53
N SER A 376 -11.65 57.73 30.08
CA SER A 376 -11.65 59.21 30.14
C SER A 376 -10.57 59.61 31.13
N PHE A 377 -9.53 60.30 30.65
CA PHE A 377 -8.39 60.71 31.47
C PHE A 377 -8.63 62.08 32.11
N SER A 378 -9.31 62.97 31.38
CA SER A 378 -9.83 64.23 31.92
C SER A 378 -10.97 64.76 31.05
N ASP A 379 -12.03 65.26 31.66
CA ASP A 379 -13.11 65.93 30.95
C ASP A 379 -12.74 67.37 30.58
N GLU A 380 -13.57 67.99 29.74
CA GLU A 380 -13.44 69.38 29.33
C GLU A 380 -13.70 70.33 30.51
N ASN A 381 -12.78 71.25 30.82
CA ASN A 381 -12.88 72.10 32.01
C ASN A 381 -13.84 73.30 31.82
N CYS A 382 -14.15 73.69 30.58
CA CYS A 382 -15.07 74.78 30.27
C CYS A 382 -15.78 74.52 28.93
N VAL A 383 -16.97 75.10 28.72
CA VAL A 383 -17.69 74.91 27.45
C VAL A 383 -16.85 75.42 26.27
N ASN A 384 -16.54 74.52 25.33
CA ASN A 384 -15.73 74.75 24.13
C ASN A 384 -14.20 74.92 24.35
N SER A 385 -13.66 74.61 25.53
CA SER A 385 -12.20 74.61 25.74
C SER A 385 -11.46 73.51 24.99
N LYS A 386 -12.13 72.41 24.62
CA LYS A 386 -11.57 71.24 23.92
C LYS A 386 -10.30 70.69 24.58
N ASP A 387 -10.23 70.74 25.91
CA ASP A 387 -9.08 70.30 26.69
C ASP A 387 -9.26 68.90 27.33
N GLY A 388 -10.34 68.20 26.97
CA GLY A 388 -10.58 66.82 27.34
C GLY A 388 -9.53 65.86 26.78
N LYS A 389 -9.33 64.73 27.48
CA LYS A 389 -8.30 63.72 27.17
C LYS A 389 -8.83 62.30 27.36
N ILE A 390 -8.41 61.41 26.46
CA ILE A 390 -8.61 59.97 26.56
C ILE A 390 -7.24 59.32 26.74
N ARG A 391 -7.13 58.36 27.64
CA ARG A 391 -5.92 57.54 27.80
C ARG A 391 -6.19 56.15 27.27
N VAL A 392 -5.31 55.68 26.39
CA VAL A 392 -5.29 54.31 25.88
C VAL A 392 -4.07 53.63 26.47
N PHE A 393 -4.22 52.53 27.18
CA PHE A 393 -3.16 51.89 27.95
C PHE A 393 -3.29 50.36 27.95
N ASN A 394 -2.35 49.67 28.60
CA ASN A 394 -2.24 48.21 28.63
C ASN A 394 -2.25 47.55 27.23
N VAL A 395 -1.74 48.25 26.21
CA VAL A 395 -1.73 47.71 24.85
C VAL A 395 -0.74 46.55 24.76
N ASN A 396 -1.21 45.40 24.29
CA ASN A 396 -0.38 44.20 24.14
C ASN A 396 -0.82 43.37 22.93
N GLY A 397 0.02 42.43 22.51
CA GLY A 397 -0.25 41.52 21.38
C GLY A 397 0.10 42.12 20.01
N GLY A 398 -0.36 41.47 18.94
CA GLY A 398 0.06 41.76 17.56
C GLY A 398 1.41 41.13 17.20
N THR A 399 1.87 41.39 15.98
CA THR A 399 3.18 40.91 15.48
C THR A 399 4.08 42.05 14.97
N GLY A 400 3.59 43.28 15.02
CA GLY A 400 4.32 44.51 14.67
C GLY A 400 5.14 45.09 15.82
N GLN A 401 5.96 46.09 15.51
CA GLN A 401 6.75 46.86 16.48
C GLN A 401 6.15 48.27 16.59
N GLY A 402 5.39 48.50 17.65
CA GLY A 402 4.70 49.76 17.92
C GLY A 402 3.23 49.75 17.53
N TYR A 403 2.49 50.67 18.14
CA TYR A 403 1.04 50.80 18.00
C TYR A 403 0.64 52.17 17.44
N GLU A 404 -0.48 52.19 16.74
CA GLU A 404 -1.13 53.38 16.20
C GLU A 404 -2.60 53.38 16.65
N TYR A 405 -3.15 54.56 16.86
CA TYR A 405 -4.57 54.73 17.15
C TYR A 405 -5.29 55.52 16.05
N GLU A 406 -6.59 55.32 15.99
CA GLU A 406 -7.52 56.08 15.16
C GLU A 406 -8.69 56.52 16.05
N LEU A 407 -9.17 57.75 15.82
CA LEU A 407 -10.36 58.28 16.47
C LEU A 407 -11.52 58.38 15.48
N ASN A 408 -12.69 57.94 15.90
CA ASN A 408 -13.96 58.14 15.19
C ASN A 408 -13.96 57.64 13.74
N GLU A 409 -13.19 56.60 13.45
CA GLU A 409 -13.23 55.89 12.15
C GLU A 409 -12.90 56.81 10.95
N ASN A 410 -12.01 57.79 11.14
CA ASN A 410 -11.64 58.81 10.16
C ASN A 410 -10.49 58.42 9.20
N ASN A 411 -10.02 57.17 9.28
CA ASN A 411 -8.86 56.58 8.60
C ASN A 411 -7.52 57.30 8.82
N ASN A 412 -7.42 58.20 9.80
CA ASN A 412 -6.17 58.86 10.16
C ASN A 412 -5.50 58.14 11.34
N TRP A 413 -4.47 57.36 11.03
CA TRP A 413 -3.74 56.55 12.01
C TRP A 413 -2.55 57.31 12.57
N ILE A 414 -2.54 57.50 13.88
CA ILE A 414 -1.54 58.27 14.61
C ILE A 414 -0.70 57.31 15.45
N PRO A 415 0.63 57.25 15.26
CA PRO A 415 1.52 56.45 16.10
C PRO A 415 1.45 56.89 17.57
N PHE A 416 1.45 55.93 18.49
CA PHE A 416 1.51 56.20 19.93
C PHE A 416 2.75 57.03 20.29
N ASN A 417 3.87 56.73 19.63
CA ASN A 417 5.09 57.48 19.73
C ASN A 417 5.95 57.27 18.47
N LEU A 418 6.42 58.35 17.86
CA LEU A 418 7.25 58.29 16.65
C LEU A 418 8.68 57.78 16.93
N SER A 419 9.19 57.99 18.14
CA SER A 419 10.59 57.72 18.51
C SER A 419 10.77 56.44 19.32
N ASN A 420 9.75 56.01 20.07
CA ASN A 420 9.80 54.81 20.92
C ASN A 420 8.64 53.84 20.62
N LYS A 421 8.94 52.80 19.84
CA LYS A 421 7.98 51.77 19.43
C LYS A 421 7.58 50.79 20.54
N ASN A 422 8.20 50.84 21.70
CA ASN A 422 7.86 49.96 22.84
C ASN A 422 6.80 50.59 23.76
N ILE A 423 6.34 51.80 23.47
CA ILE A 423 5.29 52.47 24.23
C ILE A 423 3.96 51.70 24.10
N LYS A 424 3.38 51.36 25.24
CA LYS A 424 2.11 50.61 25.37
C LYS A 424 0.95 51.48 25.85
N GLU A 425 1.12 52.80 25.76
CA GLU A 425 0.16 53.79 26.26
C GLU A 425 0.25 55.08 25.45
N VAL A 426 -0.89 55.76 25.24
CA VAL A 426 -0.94 57.11 24.70
C VAL A 426 -2.04 57.93 25.35
N VAL A 427 -1.77 59.22 25.59
CA VAL A 427 -2.76 60.20 26.02
C VAL A 427 -3.14 61.07 24.82
N ILE A 428 -4.41 61.02 24.47
CA ILE A 428 -5.01 61.69 23.32
C ILE A 428 -5.72 62.93 23.84
N GLY A 429 -5.19 64.13 23.57
CA GLY A 429 -5.77 65.40 24.02
C GLY A 429 -6.42 66.22 22.90
N GLY A 430 -6.95 67.40 23.26
CA GLY A 430 -7.61 68.30 22.30
C GLY A 430 -9.07 67.95 22.01
N LEU A 431 -9.72 67.21 22.92
CA LEU A 431 -11.04 66.64 22.73
C LEU A 431 -12.11 67.52 23.39
N GLY A 432 -13.21 67.77 22.69
CA GLY A 432 -14.40 68.41 23.26
C GLY A 432 -15.36 67.39 23.85
N LYS A 433 -16.46 67.85 24.44
CA LYS A 433 -17.54 66.97 24.90
C LYS A 433 -18.06 66.06 23.76
N GLY A 434 -18.07 64.75 23.99
CA GLY A 434 -18.67 63.78 23.07
C GLY A 434 -18.29 62.33 23.37
N THR A 435 -18.87 61.42 22.60
CA THR A 435 -18.49 59.99 22.60
C THR A 435 -17.46 59.76 21.51
N TYR A 436 -16.34 59.14 21.87
CA TYR A 436 -15.25 58.82 20.96
C TYR A 436 -15.13 57.32 20.77
N LYS A 437 -14.89 56.89 19.52
CA LYS A 437 -14.49 55.52 19.21
C LYS A 437 -12.99 55.48 19.02
N VAL A 438 -12.31 54.63 19.77
CA VAL A 438 -10.86 54.40 19.62
C VAL A 438 -10.66 53.05 18.94
N LYS A 439 -9.83 53.02 17.89
CA LYS A 439 -9.27 51.77 17.35
C LYS A 439 -7.77 51.78 17.54
N VAL A 440 -7.20 50.62 17.83
CA VAL A 440 -5.76 50.41 17.96
C VAL A 440 -5.31 49.37 16.95
N ARG A 441 -4.15 49.59 16.32
CA ARG A 441 -3.49 48.60 15.47
C ARG A 441 -1.98 48.58 15.73
N ASP A 442 -1.33 47.50 15.34
CA ASP A 442 0.13 47.43 15.33
C ASP A 442 0.73 47.95 14.01
N SER A 443 2.06 48.02 13.95
CA SER A 443 2.79 48.45 12.75
C SER A 443 2.63 47.53 11.53
N LYS A 444 2.07 46.33 11.70
CA LYS A 444 1.73 45.39 10.62
C LYS A 444 0.25 45.49 10.21
N LYS A 445 -0.45 46.51 10.72
CA LYS A 445 -1.85 46.84 10.42
C LYS A 445 -2.82 45.77 10.94
N CYS A 446 -2.43 44.99 11.95
CA CYS A 446 -3.35 44.12 12.69
C CYS A 446 -4.16 44.98 13.65
N LEU A 447 -5.48 44.87 13.59
CA LEU A 447 -6.39 45.63 14.46
C LEU A 447 -6.64 44.87 15.76
N ALA A 448 -6.82 45.62 16.85
CA ALA A 448 -7.50 45.11 18.02
C ALA A 448 -8.95 44.80 17.64
N LYS A 449 -9.32 43.53 17.71
CA LYS A 449 -10.71 43.06 17.54
C LYS A 449 -11.15 42.42 18.84
N GLU A 450 -12.37 42.71 19.26
CA GLU A 450 -13.04 41.95 20.32
C GLU A 450 -13.28 40.50 19.92
#